data_AF-A0A350ZY38-F1
#
_entry.id   AF-A0A350ZY38-F1
#
_cell.length_a   1.000
_cell.length_b   1.000
_cell.length_c   1.000
_cell.angle_alpha   90.00
_cell.angle_beta   90.00
_cell.angle_gamma   90.00
#
_symmetry.space_group_name_H-M   'P 1'
#
loop_
_entity.id
_entity.type
_entity.pdbx_description
1 polymer ?
#
loop_
_entity_poly.entity_id
_entity_poly.type
_entity_poly.pdbx_seq_one_letter_code
_entity_poly.pdbx_strand_id
1 'polypeptide(L)'
;MKAFKCAAAAFAVLGVVGSGQALAACPANSTMNHTELNSTFPGNTVCAVRGSNRWQEFHQAGGALVDWKKGPADPVDPTKQVGSWSVNGTGANARMVYNYGSGGTYTYRVVSNGGGLYSFCNGDEVHDATVRPGQQSCGF
;
A
#
# COMPACT_ATOMS: atom_id res chain seq x y z
N MET A 1 14.35 65.16 -35.91
CA MET A 1 13.78 65.56 -34.59
C MET A 1 12.30 65.22 -34.55
N LYS A 2 11.93 64.23 -33.75
CA LYS A 2 10.68 64.12 -32.96
C LYS A 2 10.75 62.76 -32.25
N ALA A 3 10.56 62.81 -30.94
CA ALA A 3 10.89 61.75 -30.01
C ALA A 3 9.64 61.31 -29.23
N PHE A 4 9.77 60.16 -28.56
CA PHE A 4 8.96 59.64 -27.43
C PHE A 4 7.55 59.14 -27.80
N LYS A 5 7.06 57.98 -27.33
CA LYS A 5 7.16 57.38 -25.99
C LYS A 5 6.92 55.86 -25.97
N CYS A 6 7.39 55.27 -24.88
CA CYS A 6 7.37 53.88 -24.43
C CYS A 6 5.98 53.22 -24.33
N ALA A 7 5.95 51.89 -24.46
CA ALA A 7 5.16 51.01 -23.60
C ALA A 7 5.80 49.62 -23.56
N ALA A 8 6.46 49.29 -22.44
CA ALA A 8 6.86 47.93 -22.12
C ALA A 8 5.68 47.26 -21.41
N ALA A 9 5.09 46.23 -22.02
CA ALA A 9 4.08 45.40 -21.37
C ALA A 9 4.76 44.14 -20.82
N ALA A 10 5.06 44.15 -19.53
CA ALA A 10 5.44 42.97 -18.78
C ALA A 10 4.19 42.12 -18.54
N PHE A 11 4.07 40.98 -19.23
CA PHE A 11 3.05 39.98 -18.93
C PHE A 11 3.53 39.13 -17.77
N ALA A 12 2.92 39.34 -16.60
CA ALA A 12 3.13 38.56 -15.40
C ALA A 12 2.58 37.13 -15.58
N VAL A 13 3.42 36.15 -15.32
CA VAL A 13 3.11 34.72 -15.31
C VAL A 13 2.18 34.42 -14.14
N LEU A 14 0.94 34.00 -14.42
CA LEU A 14 0.02 33.39 -13.45
C LEU A 14 0.07 31.87 -13.63
N GLY A 15 1.12 31.26 -13.08
CA GLY A 15 1.19 29.81 -12.90
C GLY A 15 0.38 29.44 -11.66
N VAL A 16 -0.84 28.95 -11.84
CA VAL A 16 -1.56 28.23 -10.78
C VAL A 16 -0.93 26.84 -10.69
N VAL A 17 0.16 26.74 -9.92
CA VAL A 17 0.60 25.45 -9.40
C VAL A 17 -0.40 25.05 -8.32
N GLY A 18 -1.41 24.29 -8.72
CA GLY A 18 -2.22 23.55 -7.76
C GLY A 18 -1.28 22.60 -7.02
N SER A 19 -0.92 22.96 -5.80
CA SER A 19 -0.27 22.06 -4.87
C SER A 19 -1.25 20.92 -4.59
N GLY A 20 -1.12 19.83 -5.36
CA GLY A 20 -1.73 18.56 -5.04
C GLY A 20 -1.37 18.28 -3.59
N GLN A 21 -2.38 18.26 -2.72
CA GLN A 21 -2.19 17.89 -1.33
C GLN A 21 -1.80 16.42 -1.38
N ALA A 22 -0.50 16.12 -1.29
CA ALA A 22 -0.05 14.77 -0.99
C ALA A 22 -0.61 14.47 0.40
N LEU A 23 -1.76 13.79 0.46
CA LEU A 23 -2.25 13.23 1.70
C LEU A 23 -1.12 12.34 2.20
N ALA A 24 -0.55 12.66 3.36
CA ALA A 24 0.39 11.76 4.01
C ALA A 24 -0.35 10.43 4.14
N ALA A 25 0.05 9.42 3.37
CA ALA A 25 -0.73 8.21 3.15
C ALA A 25 -0.85 7.31 4.40
N CYS A 26 -0.26 7.75 5.51
CA CYS A 26 -0.29 7.10 6.81
C CYS A 26 -0.84 8.01 7.92
N PRO A 27 -2.01 8.66 7.73
CA PRO A 27 -2.57 9.53 8.74
C PRO A 27 -3.06 8.71 9.95
N ALA A 28 -2.89 9.24 11.16
CA ALA A 28 -3.15 8.47 12.37
C ALA A 28 -4.64 8.17 12.61
N ASN A 29 -5.54 9.02 12.11
CA ASN A 29 -6.97 9.00 12.39
C ASN A 29 -7.77 7.89 11.67
N SER A 30 -7.19 7.18 10.71
CA SER A 30 -7.82 6.05 10.02
C SER A 30 -7.06 4.73 10.21
N THR A 31 -6.28 4.63 11.28
CA THR A 31 -5.57 3.41 11.65
C THR A 31 -6.55 2.27 11.91
N MET A 32 -6.36 1.15 11.25
CA MET A 32 -7.15 -0.06 11.47
C MET A 32 -6.83 -0.67 12.84
N ASN A 33 -7.87 -1.02 13.58
CA ASN A 33 -7.77 -1.69 14.86
C ASN A 33 -7.69 -3.22 14.71
N HIS A 34 -7.45 -3.92 15.83
CA HIS A 34 -7.34 -5.38 15.88
C HIS A 34 -8.50 -6.12 15.18
N THR A 35 -9.75 -5.69 15.43
CA THR A 35 -10.94 -6.33 14.85
C THR A 35 -11.01 -6.11 13.35
N GLU A 36 -10.74 -4.88 12.90
CA GLU A 36 -10.75 -4.54 11.47
C GLU A 36 -9.68 -5.33 10.71
N LEU A 37 -8.46 -5.42 11.26
CA LEU A 37 -7.38 -6.22 10.68
C LEU A 37 -7.76 -7.70 10.56
N ASN A 38 -8.27 -8.30 11.64
CA ASN A 38 -8.68 -9.71 11.65
C ASN A 38 -9.97 -9.99 10.87
N SER A 39 -10.73 -8.97 10.47
CA SER A 39 -11.86 -9.15 9.56
C SER A 39 -11.48 -8.99 8.09
N THR A 40 -10.42 -8.22 7.80
CA THR A 40 -10.08 -7.80 6.43
C THR A 40 -9.06 -8.72 5.78
N PHE A 41 -8.00 -9.11 6.50
CA PHE A 41 -6.84 -9.76 5.90
C PHE A 41 -6.89 -11.30 5.88
N PRO A 42 -7.35 -12.00 6.94
CA PRO A 42 -7.34 -13.47 6.89
C PRO A 42 -8.16 -14.02 5.73
N GLY A 43 -7.56 -14.94 4.98
CA GLY A 43 -8.18 -15.61 3.84
C GLY A 43 -8.25 -14.78 2.57
N ASN A 44 -7.53 -13.66 2.48
CA ASN A 44 -7.53 -12.77 1.31
C ASN A 44 -6.12 -12.50 0.78
N THR A 45 -6.01 -12.09 -0.49
CA THR A 45 -4.74 -11.66 -1.12
C THR A 45 -4.59 -10.15 -1.01
N VAL A 46 -3.45 -9.69 -0.49
CA VAL A 46 -3.03 -8.29 -0.55
C VAL A 46 -2.26 -8.04 -1.84
N CYS A 47 -2.73 -7.07 -2.61
CA CYS A 47 -2.15 -6.61 -3.86
C CYS A 47 -1.51 -5.25 -3.64
N ALA A 48 -0.20 -5.15 -3.84
CA ALA A 48 0.53 -3.92 -3.59
C ALA A 48 1.59 -3.67 -4.66
N VAL A 49 1.84 -2.39 -4.95
CA VAL A 49 2.84 -1.93 -5.92
C VAL A 49 3.71 -0.88 -5.26
N ARG A 50 5.02 -1.02 -5.40
CA ARG A 50 6.00 -0.02 -4.93
C ARG A 50 7.12 0.13 -5.96
N GLY A 51 7.13 1.27 -6.66
CA GLY A 51 8.01 1.45 -7.81
C GLY A 51 7.74 0.39 -8.87
N SER A 52 8.77 -0.35 -9.27
CA SER A 52 8.63 -1.51 -10.19
C SER A 52 8.26 -2.81 -9.49
N ASN A 53 8.27 -2.85 -8.16
CA ASN A 53 7.98 -4.07 -7.41
C ASN A 53 6.48 -4.25 -7.26
N ARG A 54 6.02 -5.48 -7.43
CA ARG A 54 4.62 -5.88 -7.29
C ARG A 54 4.55 -7.09 -6.36
N TRP A 55 3.61 -7.06 -5.43
CA TRP A 55 3.38 -8.14 -4.46
C TRP A 55 1.93 -8.58 -4.51
N GLN A 56 1.72 -9.89 -4.44
CA GLN A 56 0.41 -10.52 -4.40
C GLN A 56 0.43 -11.63 -3.35
N GLU A 57 0.32 -11.22 -2.09
CA GLU A 57 0.53 -12.12 -0.97
C GLU A 57 -0.80 -12.52 -0.36
N PHE A 58 -1.06 -13.82 -0.33
CA PHE A 58 -2.21 -14.42 0.32
C PHE A 58 -1.95 -14.64 1.81
N HIS A 59 -2.85 -14.06 2.61
CA HIS A 59 -2.86 -14.11 4.06
C HIS A 59 -3.64 -15.32 4.54
N GLN A 60 -3.04 -16.51 4.45
CA GLN A 60 -3.72 -17.75 4.83
C GLN A 60 -4.12 -17.72 6.31
N ALA A 61 -5.37 -18.12 6.60
CA ALA A 61 -5.84 -18.30 7.97
C ALA A 61 -4.92 -19.31 8.70
N GLY A 62 -4.51 -18.96 9.93
CA GLY A 62 -3.49 -19.70 10.67
C GLY A 62 -2.06 -19.14 10.51
N GLY A 63 -1.86 -18.13 9.66
CA GLY A 63 -0.66 -17.28 9.68
C GLY A 63 0.42 -17.62 8.65
N ALA A 64 0.16 -18.51 7.69
CA ALA A 64 1.09 -18.69 6.56
C ALA A 64 0.94 -17.54 5.55
N LEU A 65 2.06 -17.02 5.05
CA LEU A 65 2.09 -15.99 4.02
C LEU A 65 2.54 -16.61 2.70
N VAL A 66 1.67 -16.55 1.69
CA VAL A 66 1.86 -17.24 0.41
C VAL A 66 1.93 -16.23 -0.72
N ASP A 67 3.04 -16.18 -1.44
CA ASP A 67 3.12 -15.43 -2.69
C ASP A 67 2.30 -16.16 -3.77
N TRP A 68 1.26 -15.49 -4.28
CA TRP A 68 0.34 -16.08 -5.24
C TRP A 68 1.00 -16.35 -6.60
N LYS A 69 1.97 -15.52 -7.00
CA LYS A 69 2.69 -15.67 -8.28
C LYS A 69 1.73 -15.87 -9.47
N LYS A 70 1.84 -16.95 -10.23
CA LYS A 70 0.93 -17.28 -11.34
C LYS A 70 -0.13 -18.34 -11.01
N GLY A 71 -0.31 -18.66 -9.72
CA GLY A 71 -1.25 -19.67 -9.25
C GLY A 71 -0.62 -21.06 -9.08
N PRO A 72 -1.25 -21.97 -8.32
CA PRO A 72 -0.61 -23.21 -7.84
C PRO A 72 -0.31 -24.23 -8.94
N ALA A 73 -0.96 -24.12 -10.10
CA ALA A 73 -0.81 -25.03 -11.23
C ALA A 73 0.14 -24.50 -12.32
N ASP A 74 0.69 -23.28 -12.19
CA ASP A 74 1.62 -22.75 -13.18
C ASP A 74 2.95 -23.54 -13.15
N PRO A 75 3.42 -24.07 -14.29
CA PRO A 75 4.60 -24.94 -14.32
C PRO A 75 5.93 -24.18 -14.15
N VAL A 76 5.91 -22.85 -14.26
CA VAL A 76 7.12 -22.00 -14.23
C VAL A 76 7.20 -21.21 -12.93
N ASP A 77 6.08 -20.68 -12.44
CA ASP A 77 6.02 -19.81 -11.27
C ASP A 77 4.81 -20.12 -10.37
N PRO A 78 4.75 -21.33 -9.77
CA PRO A 78 3.65 -21.73 -8.91
C PRO A 78 3.66 -20.99 -7.57
N THR A 79 2.49 -20.87 -6.94
CA THR A 79 2.33 -20.28 -5.59
C THR A 79 3.35 -20.85 -4.61
N LYS A 80 3.93 -20.01 -3.75
CA LYS A 80 4.94 -20.44 -2.79
C LYS A 80 4.72 -19.76 -1.44
N GLN A 81 4.80 -20.53 -0.36
CA GLN A 81 4.91 -19.93 0.97
C GLN A 81 6.24 -19.18 1.09
N VAL A 82 6.16 -17.88 1.37
CA VAL A 82 7.32 -16.98 1.50
C VAL A 82 7.59 -16.57 2.94
N GLY A 83 6.67 -16.89 3.86
CA GLY A 83 6.85 -16.57 5.27
C GLY A 83 5.63 -16.88 6.12
N SER A 84 5.49 -16.08 7.17
CA SER A 84 4.31 -16.03 8.03
C SER A 84 3.85 -14.60 8.24
N TRP A 85 2.59 -14.45 8.62
CA TRP A 85 2.00 -13.18 8.99
C TRP A 85 1.13 -13.33 10.25
N SER A 86 0.96 -12.24 10.99
CA SER A 86 0.04 -12.18 12.12
C SER A 86 -0.46 -10.77 12.40
N VAL A 87 -1.54 -10.67 13.17
CA VAL A 87 -1.97 -9.42 13.80
C VAL A 87 -1.54 -9.47 15.27
N ASN A 88 -0.63 -8.59 15.67
CA ASN A 88 -0.13 -8.49 17.04
C ASN A 88 -0.66 -7.23 17.74
N GLY A 89 -0.81 -7.28 19.07
CA GLY A 89 -1.33 -6.17 19.88
C GLY A 89 -2.87 -6.14 19.95
N THR A 90 -3.43 -5.07 20.52
CA THR A 90 -4.88 -4.94 20.76
C THR A 90 -5.39 -3.54 20.40
N GLY A 91 -6.70 -3.42 20.14
CA GLY A 91 -7.34 -2.15 19.81
C GLY A 91 -6.66 -1.43 18.64
N ALA A 92 -6.54 -0.10 18.73
CA ALA A 92 -5.86 0.74 17.73
C ALA A 92 -4.32 0.58 17.71
N ASN A 93 -3.76 -0.12 18.70
CA ASN A 93 -2.33 -0.43 18.76
C ASN A 93 -1.98 -1.72 18.03
N ALA A 94 -2.96 -2.42 17.46
CA ALA A 94 -2.71 -3.61 16.66
C ALA A 94 -1.85 -3.30 15.43
N ARG A 95 -0.97 -4.24 15.07
CA ARG A 95 -0.04 -4.13 13.94
C ARG A 95 -0.04 -5.42 13.14
N MET A 96 0.14 -5.30 11.83
CA MET A 96 0.37 -6.46 10.98
C MET A 96 1.86 -6.77 10.96
N VAL A 97 2.22 -8.00 11.29
CA VAL A 97 3.60 -8.47 11.38
C VAL A 97 3.83 -9.51 10.30
N TYR A 98 4.93 -9.37 9.58
CA TYR A 98 5.36 -10.25 8.50
C TYR A 98 6.74 -10.78 8.83
N ASN A 99 6.96 -12.08 8.70
CA ASN A 99 8.25 -12.72 8.89
C ASN A 99 8.59 -13.55 7.64
N TYR A 100 9.63 -13.13 6.92
CA TYR A 100 10.13 -13.78 5.70
C TYR A 100 11.34 -14.69 5.97
N GLY A 101 11.56 -15.09 7.22
CA GLY A 101 12.73 -15.84 7.64
C GLY A 101 14.01 -15.02 7.51
N SER A 102 14.93 -15.47 6.64
CA SER A 102 16.17 -14.73 6.35
C SER A 102 15.94 -13.37 5.67
N GLY A 103 14.75 -13.17 5.08
CA GLY A 103 14.34 -11.88 4.52
C GLY A 103 14.00 -10.82 5.58
N GLY A 104 13.95 -11.20 6.86
CA GLY A 104 13.68 -10.28 7.97
C GLY A 104 12.23 -10.28 8.44
N THR A 105 11.97 -9.46 9.46
CA THR A 105 10.64 -9.27 10.06
C THR A 105 10.24 -7.81 9.97
N TYR A 106 9.02 -7.55 9.51
CA TYR A 106 8.49 -6.21 9.27
C TYR A 106 7.16 -6.04 9.99
N THR A 107 6.98 -4.91 10.66
CA THR A 107 5.77 -4.59 11.41
C THR A 107 5.16 -3.32 10.85
N TYR A 108 3.89 -3.36 10.49
CA TYR A 108 3.16 -2.26 9.87
C TYR A 108 1.97 -1.84 10.73
N ARG A 109 1.79 -0.54 10.88
CA ARG A 109 0.48 0.04 11.16
C ARG A 109 -0.28 0.09 9.84
N VAL A 110 -1.50 -0.43 9.78
CA VAL A 110 -2.31 -0.37 8.57
C VAL A 110 -3.32 0.76 8.71
N VAL A 111 -3.47 1.54 7.65
CA VAL A 111 -4.44 2.63 7.56
C VAL A 111 -5.43 2.29 6.45
N SER A 112 -6.72 2.47 6.71
CA SER A 112 -7.75 2.44 5.67
C SER A 112 -7.85 3.82 5.03
N ASN A 113 -7.62 3.90 3.72
CA ASN A 113 -7.76 5.13 2.94
C ASN A 113 -9.20 5.33 2.43
N GLY A 114 -10.11 4.40 2.74
CA GLY A 114 -11.44 4.32 2.14
C GLY A 114 -11.42 3.65 0.76
N GLY A 115 -12.59 3.31 0.24
CA GLY A 115 -12.72 2.72 -1.10
C GLY A 115 -12.05 1.35 -1.31
N GLY A 116 -11.69 0.64 -0.24
CA GLY A 116 -10.95 -0.63 -0.30
C GLY A 116 -9.44 -0.47 -0.52
N LEU A 117 -8.91 0.73 -0.32
CA LEU A 117 -7.48 1.04 -0.39
C LEU A 117 -6.88 1.09 1.03
N TYR A 118 -5.68 0.53 1.16
CA TYR A 118 -4.98 0.41 2.43
C TYR A 118 -3.53 0.87 2.28
N SER A 119 -3.03 1.56 3.30
CA SER A 119 -1.61 1.89 3.43
C SER A 119 -0.96 1.08 4.54
N PHE A 120 0.25 0.58 4.29
CA PHE A 120 1.07 -0.12 5.26
C PHE A 120 2.23 0.78 5.69
N CYS A 121 2.21 1.18 6.96
CA CYS A 121 3.03 2.27 7.49
C CYS A 121 4.07 1.74 8.48
N ASN A 122 5.35 1.86 8.15
CA ASN A 122 6.48 1.48 9.02
C ASN A 122 7.72 2.39 8.87
N GLY A 123 7.59 3.55 8.23
CA GLY A 123 8.71 4.43 7.85
C GLY A 123 9.22 4.20 6.42
N ASP A 124 8.85 3.08 5.80
CA ASP A 124 9.03 2.80 4.38
C ASP A 124 7.71 2.30 3.77
N GLU A 125 6.83 3.27 3.49
CA GLU A 125 5.39 3.04 3.37
C GLU A 125 5.01 2.36 2.03
N VAL A 126 4.00 1.48 2.11
CA VAL A 126 3.31 0.92 0.94
C VAL A 126 1.96 1.61 0.86
N HIS A 127 1.65 2.18 -0.30
CA HIS A 127 0.43 2.95 -0.51
C HIS A 127 -0.54 2.19 -1.41
N ASP A 128 -1.83 2.47 -1.22
CA ASP A 128 -2.91 2.05 -2.11
C ASP A 128 -2.94 0.54 -2.40
N ALA A 129 -2.55 -0.26 -1.40
CA ALA A 129 -2.72 -1.70 -1.46
C ALA A 129 -4.22 -2.03 -1.49
N THR A 130 -4.58 -3.04 -2.27
CA THR A 130 -5.95 -3.55 -2.36
C THR A 130 -6.01 -4.96 -1.79
N VAL A 131 -7.21 -5.38 -1.38
CA VAL A 131 -7.46 -6.73 -0.85
C VAL A 131 -8.43 -7.44 -1.80
N ARG A 132 -8.03 -8.64 -2.27
CA ARG A 132 -8.85 -9.51 -3.12
C ARG A 132 -9.35 -10.70 -2.31
N PRO A 133 -10.64 -11.07 -2.42
CA PRO A 133 -11.17 -12.23 -1.72
C PRO A 133 -10.48 -13.54 -2.12
N GLY A 134 -10.05 -14.34 -1.15
CA GLY A 134 -9.45 -15.65 -1.41
C GLY A 134 -8.07 -15.60 -2.06
N GLN A 135 -7.62 -16.76 -2.55
CA GLN A 135 -6.36 -16.91 -3.28
C GLN A 135 -6.57 -16.50 -4.75
N GLN A 136 -6.40 -15.21 -5.03
CA GLN A 136 -6.64 -14.64 -6.36
C GLN A 136 -5.46 -13.78 -6.86
N SER A 137 -5.35 -13.69 -8.19
CA SER A 137 -4.37 -12.82 -8.84
C SER A 137 -4.76 -11.35 -8.72
N CYS A 138 -3.75 -10.49 -8.62
CA CYS A 138 -3.91 -9.05 -8.62
C CYS A 138 -4.06 -8.43 -10.02
N GLY A 139 -3.91 -9.22 -11.09
CA GLY A 139 -4.18 -8.81 -12.47
C GLY A 139 -3.05 -8.00 -13.13
N PHE A 140 -1.82 -8.14 -12.65
CA PHE A 140 -0.62 -7.48 -13.18
C PHE A 140 0.55 -8.44 -13.33
#